data_AF-A0A1D3DU08-F1
#
_entry.id   AF-A0A1D3DU08-F1
#
_cell.length_a   1.000
_cell.length_b   1.000
_cell.length_c   1.000
_cell.angle_alpha   90.00
_cell.angle_beta   90.00
_cell.angle_gamma   90.00
#
_symmetry.space_group_name_H-M   'P 1'
#
loop_
_entity.id
_entity.type
_entity.pdbx_description
1 polymer ?
#
loop_
_entity_poly.entity_id
_entity_poly.type
_entity_poly.pdbx_seq_one_letter_code
_entity_poly.pdbx_strand_id
1 'polypeptide(L)'
;MDASGRPTLDEIEDRFVELVAGRLSRDEADCWAARWVMEDGIAWDDLSWWALNLLYGVDLPAGESGGYLHDDEQVRTWLAELKERRAMS
;
A
#
# COMPACT_ATOMS: atom_id res chain seq x y z
N MET A 1 3.93 -14.58 -2.25
CA MET A 1 5.17 -14.32 -1.48
C MET A 1 6.32 -14.79 -2.34
N ASP A 2 7.48 -14.13 -2.27
CA ASP A 2 8.69 -14.63 -2.94
C ASP A 2 9.39 -15.75 -2.14
N ALA A 3 10.55 -16.21 -2.61
CA ALA A 3 11.32 -17.27 -1.96
C ALA A 3 11.80 -16.91 -0.52
N SER A 4 11.81 -15.63 -0.16
CA SER A 4 12.15 -15.13 1.17
C SER A 4 10.93 -14.94 2.09
N GLY A 5 9.71 -15.18 1.58
CA GLY A 5 8.50 -15.05 2.37
C GLY A 5 8.05 -13.60 2.58
N ARG A 6 8.51 -12.65 1.78
CA ARG A 6 7.94 -11.30 1.70
C ARG A 6 6.89 -11.21 0.59
N PRO A 7 5.95 -10.25 0.65
CA PRO A 7 4.99 -10.06 -0.43
C PRO A 7 5.70 -9.61 -1.71
N THR A 8 5.21 -10.14 -2.82
CA THR A 8 5.57 -9.72 -4.17
C THR A 8 4.90 -8.39 -4.52
N LEU A 9 5.36 -7.72 -5.57
CA LEU A 9 4.70 -6.52 -6.09
C LEU A 9 3.24 -6.80 -6.49
N ASP A 10 2.94 -7.98 -7.02
CA ASP A 10 1.57 -8.42 -7.30
C ASP A 10 0.70 -8.43 -6.05
N GLU A 11 1.22 -8.98 -4.95
CA GLU A 11 0.47 -9.02 -3.70
C GLU A 11 0.29 -7.63 -3.07
N ILE A 12 1.25 -6.71 -3.26
CA ILE A 12 1.11 -5.32 -2.85
C ILE A 12 0.03 -4.62 -3.70
N GLU A 13 0.07 -4.79 -5.03
CA GLU A 13 -0.93 -4.25 -5.95
C GLU A 13 -2.34 -4.78 -5.63
N ASP A 14 -2.48 -6.06 -5.32
CA ASP A 14 -3.75 -6.67 -4.92
C ASP A 14 -4.31 -6.01 -3.66
N ARG A 15 -3.49 -5.57 -2.69
CA ARG A 15 -4.00 -4.85 -1.51
C ARG A 15 -4.63 -3.52 -1.91
N PHE A 16 -4.02 -2.78 -2.84
CA PHE A 16 -4.63 -1.57 -3.39
C PHE A 16 -5.94 -1.88 -4.13
N VAL A 17 -5.99 -2.95 -4.92
CA VAL A 17 -7.20 -3.35 -5.65
C VAL A 17 -8.34 -3.70 -4.69
N GLU A 18 -8.07 -4.50 -3.66
CA GLU A 18 -9.07 -4.85 -2.64
C GLU A 18 -9.52 -3.63 -1.83
N LEU A 19 -8.59 -2.73 -1.49
CA LEU A 19 -8.89 -1.48 -0.79
C LEU A 19 -9.79 -0.56 -1.62
N VAL A 20 -9.44 -0.31 -2.89
CA VAL A 20 -10.24 0.51 -3.81
C VAL A 20 -11.62 -0.11 -4.05
N ALA A 21 -11.72 -1.44 -4.04
CA ALA A 21 -12.98 -2.15 -4.19
C ALA A 21 -13.82 -2.22 -2.91
N GLY A 22 -13.31 -1.71 -1.78
CA GLY A 22 -13.97 -1.78 -0.47
C GLY A 22 -14.06 -3.19 0.12
N ARG A 23 -13.24 -4.13 -0.36
CA ARG A 23 -13.15 -5.51 0.16
C ARG A 23 -12.10 -5.66 1.25
N LEU A 24 -11.17 -4.70 1.35
CA LEU A 24 -10.19 -4.56 2.43
C LEU A 24 -10.41 -3.19 3.08
N SER A 25 -10.49 -3.15 4.41
CA SER A 25 -10.57 -1.86 5.12
C SER A 25 -9.22 -1.13 5.14
N ARG A 26 -9.24 0.18 5.44
CA ARG A 26 -8.02 0.99 5.55
C ARG A 26 -7.14 0.54 6.71
N ASP A 27 -7.73 0.29 7.88
CA ASP A 27 -7.03 -0.27 9.05
C ASP A 27 -6.35 -1.62 8.73
N GLU A 28 -7.06 -2.54 8.07
CA GLU A 28 -6.48 -3.84 7.69
C GLU A 28 -5.33 -3.68 6.69
N ALA A 29 -5.46 -2.76 5.72
CA ALA A 29 -4.41 -2.47 4.75
C ALA A 29 -3.17 -1.84 5.40
N ASP A 30 -3.38 -0.88 6.31
CA ASP A 30 -2.33 -0.21 7.07
C ASP A 30 -1.57 -1.21 7.95
N CYS A 31 -2.29 -1.98 8.78
CA CYS A 31 -1.70 -2.99 9.65
C CYS A 31 -0.92 -4.06 8.85
N TRP A 32 -1.45 -4.47 7.69
CA TRP A 32 -0.76 -5.41 6.81
C TRP A 32 0.55 -4.84 6.28
N ALA A 33 0.57 -3.58 5.85
CA ALA A 33 1.77 -2.93 5.33
C ALA A 33 2.78 -2.66 6.46
N ALA A 34 2.32 -2.25 7.64
CA ALA A 34 3.13 -1.96 8.81
C ALA A 34 4.02 -3.16 9.20
N ARG A 35 3.49 -4.39 9.14
CA ARG A 35 4.26 -5.62 9.39
C ARG A 35 5.53 -5.70 8.53
N TRP A 36 5.47 -5.26 7.27
CA TRP A 36 6.58 -5.37 6.33
C TRP A 36 7.50 -4.14 6.36
N VAL A 37 6.93 -2.95 6.58
CA VAL A 37 7.69 -1.70 6.70
C VAL A 37 8.53 -1.67 7.98
N MET A 38 8.01 -2.23 9.07
CA MET A 38 8.70 -2.27 10.37
C MET A 38 9.63 -3.47 10.55
N GLU A 39 9.65 -4.43 9.62
CA GLU A 39 10.55 -5.58 9.67
C GLU A 39 11.94 -5.19 9.15
N ASP A 40 12.93 -5.22 10.04
CA ASP A 40 14.31 -4.94 9.69
C ASP A 40 14.93 -6.03 8.80
N GLY A 41 15.87 -5.65 7.93
CA GLY A 41 16.66 -6.59 7.15
C GLY A 41 16.01 -7.11 5.87
N ILE A 42 14.81 -6.64 5.52
CA ILE A 42 14.21 -6.88 4.21
C ILE A 42 14.70 -5.83 3.21
N ALA A 43 15.38 -6.28 2.14
CA ALA A 43 15.82 -5.40 1.06
C ALA A 43 14.73 -5.29 -0.01
N TRP A 44 14.10 -4.13 -0.14
CA TRP A 44 13.07 -3.85 -1.14
C TRP A 44 13.65 -3.22 -2.41
N ASP A 45 13.06 -3.53 -3.57
CA ASP A 45 13.22 -2.67 -4.74
C ASP A 45 12.45 -1.36 -4.54
N ASP A 46 12.85 -0.31 -5.28
CA ASP A 46 12.32 1.04 -5.11
C ASP A 46 10.79 1.10 -5.29
N LEU A 47 10.23 0.33 -6.22
CA LEU A 47 8.81 0.38 -6.53
C LEU A 47 7.98 -0.33 -5.45
N SER A 48 8.40 -1.52 -5.02
CA SER A 48 7.76 -2.24 -3.92
C SER A 48 7.83 -1.45 -2.62
N TRP A 49 8.98 -0.82 -2.32
CA TRP A 49 9.16 0.00 -1.13
C TRP A 49 8.24 1.22 -1.13
N TRP A 50 8.18 1.93 -2.26
CA TRP A 50 7.28 3.08 -2.45
C TRP A 50 5.82 2.68 -2.24
N ALA A 51 5.36 1.58 -2.86
CA ALA A 51 3.98 1.14 -2.77
C ALA A 51 3.59 0.71 -1.35
N LEU A 52 4.48 0.00 -0.64
CA LEU A 52 4.27 -0.39 0.76
C LEU A 52 4.13 0.82 1.69
N ASN A 53 4.95 1.85 1.51
CA ASN A 53 4.88 3.06 2.33
C ASN A 53 3.63 3.90 2.07
N LEU A 54 2.93 3.73 0.94
CA LEU A 54 1.65 4.37 0.71
C LEU A 54 0.50 3.65 1.43
N LEU A 55 0.57 2.31 1.50
CA LEU A 55 -0.39 1.54 2.30
C LEU A 55 -0.16 1.76 3.80
N TYR A 56 1.11 1.87 4.23
CA TYR A 56 1.46 2.22 5.59
C TYR A 56 1.22 3.72 5.85
N GLY A 57 0.07 4.04 6.43
CA GLY A 57 -0.43 5.39 6.64
C GLY A 57 -1.79 5.65 5.98
N VAL A 58 -2.35 4.67 5.27
CA VAL A 58 -3.63 4.85 4.55
C VAL A 58 -4.83 5.04 5.49
N ASP A 59 -4.72 4.61 6.74
CA ASP A 59 -5.74 4.79 7.78
C ASP A 59 -5.53 6.07 8.63
N LEU A 60 -4.49 6.88 8.34
CA LEU A 60 -4.22 8.07 9.13
C LEU A 60 -5.38 9.08 9.04
N PRO A 61 -5.82 9.67 10.17
CA PRO A 61 -6.87 10.67 10.17
C PRO A 61 -6.37 12.02 9.63
N ALA A 62 -7.23 12.76 8.92
CA ALA A 62 -6.92 14.10 8.40
C ALA A 62 -6.85 15.19 9.48
N GLY A 63 -7.07 14.84 10.75
CA GLY A 63 -7.16 15.78 11.88
C GLY A 63 -8.58 15.91 12.42
N GLU A 64 -8.89 17.05 13.06
CA GLU A 64 -10.14 17.27 13.81
C GLU A 64 -11.41 17.28 12.95
N SER A 65 -11.27 17.43 11.63
CA SER A 65 -12.40 17.47 10.67
C SER A 65 -13.08 16.11 10.44
N GLY A 66 -12.49 15.02 10.94
CA GLY A 66 -12.89 13.66 10.58
C GLY A 66 -12.43 13.28 9.16
N GLY A 67 -12.48 11.98 8.85
CA GLY A 67 -12.00 11.42 7.58
C GLY A 67 -10.50 11.10 7.58
N TYR A 68 -10.03 10.66 6.42
CA TYR A 68 -8.66 10.17 6.22
C TYR A 68 -7.76 11.25 5.63
N LEU A 69 -6.50 11.27 6.06
CA LEU A 69 -5.43 12.11 5.51
C LEU A 69 -5.32 11.94 4.00
N HIS A 70 -5.60 10.72 3.54
CA HIS A 70 -5.62 10.33 2.13
C HIS A 70 -7.02 9.91 1.74
N ASP A 71 -7.72 10.67 0.90
CA ASP A 71 -9.06 10.32 0.46
C ASP A 71 -9.07 9.15 -0.55
N ASP A 72 -10.27 8.70 -0.95
CA ASP A 72 -10.40 7.56 -1.86
C ASP A 72 -9.93 7.86 -3.29
N GLU A 73 -9.96 9.14 -3.70
CA GLU A 73 -9.45 9.54 -5.01
C GLU A 73 -7.92 9.47 -5.05
N GLN A 74 -7.26 9.87 -3.97
CA GLN A 74 -5.83 9.75 -3.80
C GLN A 74 -5.39 8.28 -3.82
N VAL A 75 -6.11 7.38 -3.13
CA VAL A 75 -5.80 5.94 -3.16
C VAL A 75 -5.95 5.35 -4.57
N ARG A 76 -6.98 5.74 -5.33
CA ARG A 76 -7.14 5.31 -6.73
C ARG A 76 -6.01 5.83 -7.61
N THR A 77 -5.56 7.06 -7.39
CA THR A 77 -4.44 7.67 -8.11
C THR A 77 -3.16 6.89 -7.88
N TRP A 78 -2.88 6.49 -6.64
CA TRP A 78 -1.72 5.66 -6.31
C TRP A 78 -1.74 4.30 -6.99
N LEU A 79 -2.90 3.63 -7.07
CA LEU A 79 -3.04 2.37 -7.80
C LEU A 79 -2.77 2.55 -9.29
N ALA A 80 -3.25 3.65 -9.90
CA ALA A 80 -2.95 3.95 -11.30
C ALA A 80 -1.44 4.21 -11.51
N GLU A 81 -0.83 5.01 -10.65
CA GLU A 81 0.60 5.32 -10.70
C GLU A 81 1.48 4.07 -10.50
N LEU A 82 1.09 3.17 -9.60
CA LEU A 82 1.76 1.88 -9.40
C LEU A 82 1.78 1.07 -10.70
N LYS A 83 0.63 0.97 -11.39
CA LYS A 83 0.50 0.24 -12.66
C LYS A 83 1.33 0.88 -13.78
N GLU A 84 1.36 2.21 -13.84
CA GLU A 84 2.17 2.93 -14.82
C GLU A 84 3.67 2.72 -14.60
N ARG A 85 4.15 2.91 -13.36
CA ARG A 85 5.56 2.69 -12.99
C ARG A 85 5.98 1.25 -13.24
N ARG A 86 5.12 0.28 -12.95
CA ARG A 86 5.36 -1.15 -13.21
C ARG A 86 5.52 -1.45 -14.70
N ALA A 87 4.73 -0.82 -15.56
CA ALA A 87 4.81 -1.01 -17.01
C ALA A 87 6.09 -0.41 -17.62
N MET A 88 6.76 0.50 -16.91
CA MET A 88 8.01 1.15 -17.31
C MET A 88 9.27 0.48 -16.74
N SER A 89 9.09 -0.50 -15.85
CA SER A 89 10.14 -1.31 -15.22
C SER A 89 10.49 -2.54 -16.05
#